data_AF-X1QPR4-F1
#
_entry.id   AF-X1QPR4-F1
#
_cell.length_a   1.000
_cell.length_b   1.000
_cell.length_c   1.000
_cell.angle_alpha   90.00
_cell.angle_beta   90.00
_cell.angle_gamma   90.00
#
_symmetry.space_group_name_H-M   'P 1'
#
loop_
_entity.id
_entity.type
_entity.pdbx_description
1 polymer ?
#
loop_
_entity_poly.entity_id
_entity_poly.type
_entity_poly.pdbx_seq_one_letter_code
_entity_poly.pdbx_strand_id
1 'polypeptide(L)'
;IGPKRLGDYIDEAILLGHQKLHDAKYFRDDIHLVSFVLWDMRYAGPKEAILHAIIRTNLGCTHHMFGRDHAGVGSYYDPYDAHRIFDQI
;
A
#
# COMPACT_ATOMS: atom_id res chain seq x y z
N ILE A 1 0.77 10.53 -5.06
CA ILE A 1 1.36 9.40 -4.30
C ILE A 1 2.34 9.95 -3.27
N GLY A 2 2.88 11.15 -3.51
CA GLY A 2 3.66 11.95 -2.59
C GLY A 2 5.07 11.41 -2.34
N PRO A 3 5.87 12.15 -1.56
CA PRO A 3 7.24 11.81 -1.21
C PRO A 3 7.47 10.34 -0.88
N LYS A 4 8.50 9.79 -1.52
CA LYS A 4 9.05 8.45 -1.32
C LYS A 4 10.56 8.56 -1.15
N ARG A 5 11.18 7.49 -0.62
CA ARG A 5 12.63 7.38 -0.49
C ARG A 5 13.31 7.30 -1.86
N LEU A 6 14.60 7.62 -1.88
CA LEU A 6 15.44 7.44 -3.06
C LEU A 6 15.49 5.96 -3.46
N GLY A 7 15.30 5.70 -4.75
CA GLY A 7 15.29 4.34 -5.32
C GLY A 7 13.91 3.73 -5.53
N ASP A 8 12.85 4.31 -4.96
CA ASP A 8 11.48 3.93 -5.30
C ASP A 8 11.09 4.46 -6.69
N TYR A 9 10.17 3.77 -7.37
CA TYR A 9 9.66 4.21 -8.68
C TYR A 9 8.95 5.56 -8.60
N ILE A 10 9.01 6.31 -9.69
CA ILE A 10 8.28 7.58 -9.86
C ILE A 10 6.76 7.36 -9.88
N ASP A 11 6.00 8.37 -9.44
CA ASP A 11 4.54 8.29 -9.29
C ASP A 11 3.84 7.84 -10.59
N GLU A 12 4.25 8.42 -11.72
CA GLU A 12 3.67 8.14 -13.02
C GLU A 12 3.85 6.68 -13.44
N ALA A 13 5.05 6.11 -13.24
CA ALA A 13 5.33 4.72 -13.58
C ALA A 13 4.46 3.74 -12.77
N ILE A 14 4.20 4.05 -11.49
CA ILE A 14 3.33 3.25 -10.63
C ILE A 14 1.88 3.29 -11.16
N LEU A 15 1.33 4.47 -11.37
CA LEU A 15 -0.08 4.62 -11.78
C LEU A 15 -0.33 4.07 -13.18
N LEU A 16 0.52 4.41 -14.15
CA LEU A 16 0.40 3.92 -15.52
C LEU A 16 0.63 2.41 -15.59
N GLY A 17 1.55 1.87 -14.79
CA GLY A 17 1.78 0.43 -14.70
C GLY A 17 0.55 -0.33 -14.20
N HIS A 18 -0.10 0.16 -13.13
CA HIS A 18 -1.33 -0.44 -12.63
C HIS A 18 -2.51 -0.26 -13.60
N GLN A 19 -2.63 0.91 -14.24
CA GLN A 19 -3.65 1.15 -15.27
C GLN A 19 -3.49 0.19 -16.45
N LYS A 20 -2.24 -0.13 -16.83
CA LYS A 20 -1.98 -1.04 -17.94
C LYS A 20 -2.53 -2.45 -17.70
N LEU A 21 -2.63 -2.91 -16.45
CA LEU A 21 -3.26 -4.20 -16.13
C LEU A 21 -4.76 -4.20 -16.47
N HIS A 22 -5.43 -3.07 -16.22
CA HIS A 22 -6.83 -2.89 -16.62
C HIS A 22 -6.96 -2.82 -18.16
N ASP A 23 -6.14 -2.02 -18.83
CA ASP A 23 -6.19 -1.85 -20.28
C ASP A 23 -5.89 -3.17 -21.02
N ALA A 24 -4.99 -3.99 -20.47
CA ALA A 24 -4.65 -5.31 -20.98
C ALA A 24 -5.70 -6.39 -20.67
N LYS A 25 -6.82 -6.03 -20.02
CA LYS A 25 -7.90 -6.93 -19.60
C LYS A 25 -7.41 -8.10 -18.73
N TYR A 26 -6.36 -7.87 -17.94
CA TYR A 26 -5.89 -8.84 -16.96
C TYR A 26 -6.92 -9.03 -15.83
N PHE A 27 -7.59 -7.94 -15.44
CA PHE A 27 -8.76 -7.94 -14.57
C PHE A 27 -10.03 -7.58 -15.36
N ARG A 28 -11.19 -8.01 -14.87
CA ARG A 28 -12.48 -7.55 -15.40
C ARG A 28 -12.76 -6.12 -14.94
N ASP A 29 -13.54 -5.39 -15.74
CA ASP A 29 -13.81 -3.96 -15.52
C ASP A 29 -14.64 -3.68 -14.25
N ASP A 30 -15.39 -4.68 -13.76
CA ASP A 30 -16.30 -4.57 -12.61
C ASP A 30 -15.66 -4.86 -11.24
N ILE A 31 -14.40 -5.33 -11.22
CA ILE A 31 -13.74 -5.80 -9.99
C ILE A 31 -12.38 -5.15 -9.69
N HIS A 32 -11.91 -4.25 -10.56
CA HIS A 32 -10.59 -3.63 -10.41
C HIS A 32 -10.65 -2.14 -10.70
N LEU A 33 -10.35 -1.35 -9.69
CA LEU A 33 -10.26 0.11 -9.77
C LEU A 33 -8.85 0.54 -9.37
N VAL A 34 -8.17 1.25 -10.27
CA VAL A 34 -6.90 1.92 -9.95
C VAL A 34 -7.20 3.27 -9.33
N SER A 35 -6.72 3.49 -8.11
CA SER A 35 -6.81 4.76 -7.41
C SER A 35 -5.51 5.07 -6.68
N PHE A 36 -5.38 6.28 -6.15
CA PHE A 36 -4.20 6.70 -5.40
C PHE A 36 -4.59 7.57 -4.21
N VAL A 37 -3.67 7.65 -3.25
CA VAL A 37 -3.78 8.56 -2.10
C VAL A 37 -2.68 9.62 -2.21
N LEU A 38 -3.03 10.85 -1.81
CA LEU A 38 -2.07 11.93 -1.63
C LEU A 38 -1.53 11.87 -0.21
N TRP A 39 -0.42 11.15 0.00
CA TRP A 39 0.27 11.10 1.28
C TRP A 39 1.78 11.03 1.07
N ASP A 40 2.57 11.07 2.15
CA ASP A 40 4.00 10.75 2.11
C ASP A 40 4.24 9.38 2.74
N MET A 41 5.14 8.57 2.18
CA MET A 41 5.54 7.32 2.83
C MET A 41 6.49 7.64 3.99
N ARG A 42 6.19 7.12 5.19
CA ARG A 42 7.04 7.29 6.38
C ARG A 42 8.03 6.14 6.53
N TYR A 43 7.76 5.02 5.88
CA TYR A 43 8.46 3.75 6.04
C TYR A 43 8.55 3.31 7.52
N ALA A 44 7.45 3.51 8.25
CA ALA A 44 7.34 3.27 9.69
C ALA A 44 6.72 1.90 10.03
N GLY A 45 6.77 0.95 9.09
CA GLY A 45 6.46 -0.47 9.28
C GLY A 45 5.11 -0.69 9.94
N PRO A 46 5.05 -1.41 11.09
CA PRO A 46 3.80 -1.79 11.73
C PRO A 46 2.87 -0.61 12.06
N LYS A 47 3.41 0.51 12.53
CA LYS A 47 2.59 1.69 12.88
C LYS A 47 1.98 2.32 11.63
N GLU A 48 2.73 2.35 10.54
CA GLU A 48 2.22 2.82 9.26
C GLU A 48 1.26 1.82 8.62
N ALA A 49 1.37 0.52 8.91
CA ALA A 49 0.36 -0.47 8.53
C ALA A 49 -1.03 -0.15 9.14
N ILE A 50 -1.09 0.27 10.40
CA ILE A 50 -2.34 0.76 11.02
C ILE A 50 -2.87 1.99 10.27
N LEU A 51 -2.01 2.97 10.00
CA LEU A 51 -2.39 4.17 9.25
C LEU A 51 -2.95 3.81 7.87
N HIS A 52 -2.28 2.90 7.15
CA HIS A 52 -2.75 2.38 5.87
C HIS A 52 -4.14 1.73 6.01
N ALA A 53 -4.38 0.96 7.08
CA ALA A 53 -5.69 0.37 7.34
C ALA A 53 -6.77 1.43 7.51
N ILE A 54 -6.56 2.40 8.40
CA ILE A 54 -7.51 3.48 8.71
C ILE A 54 -7.87 4.26 7.44
N ILE A 55 -6.87 4.62 6.63
CA ILE A 55 -7.10 5.37 5.40
C ILE A 55 -7.96 4.57 4.43
N ARG A 56 -7.71 3.27 4.26
CA ARG A 56 -8.49 2.43 3.35
C ARG A 56 -9.90 2.18 3.89
N THR A 57 -10.07 2.05 5.20
CA THR A 57 -11.39 1.99 5.85
C THR A 57 -12.18 3.27 5.57
N ASN A 58 -11.56 4.45 5.66
CA ASN A 58 -12.21 5.72 5.35
C ASN A 58 -12.55 5.88 3.85
N LEU A 59 -11.86 5.16 2.96
CA LEU A 59 -12.19 5.06 1.53
C LEU A 59 -13.29 4.02 1.24
N GLY A 60 -13.83 3.37 2.27
CA GLY A 60 -14.90 2.38 2.15
C GLY A 60 -14.42 0.95 1.96
N CYS A 61 -13.12 0.66 2.06
CA CYS A 61 -12.62 -0.71 2.00
C CYS A 61 -13.00 -1.47 3.30
N THR A 62 -13.58 -2.66 3.14
CA THR A 62 -13.92 -3.55 4.26
C THR A 62 -12.82 -4.56 4.58
N HIS A 63 -11.91 -4.79 3.65
CA HIS A 63 -10.77 -5.70 3.77
C HIS A 63 -9.50 -5.00 3.29
N HIS A 64 -8.35 -5.36 3.86
CA HIS A 64 -7.07 -4.80 3.48
C HIS A 64 -5.99 -5.88 3.50
N MET A 65 -5.08 -5.83 2.53
CA MET A 65 -4.02 -6.82 2.37
C MET A 65 -2.74 -6.32 3.05
N PHE A 66 -2.18 -7.13 3.94
CA PHE A 66 -0.86 -6.91 4.54
C PHE A 66 0.09 -8.00 4.10
N GLY A 67 1.20 -7.62 3.46
CA GLY A 67 2.23 -8.55 3.02
C GLY A 67 3.41 -8.65 4.00
N ARG A 68 4.46 -9.36 3.56
CA ARG A 68 5.77 -9.39 4.21
C ARG A 68 6.40 -7.99 4.20
N ASP A 69 6.93 -7.55 5.33
CA ASP A 69 7.65 -6.27 5.53
C ASP A 69 6.82 -5.03 5.11
N HIS A 70 5.52 -5.06 5.41
CA HIS A 70 4.59 -4.01 5.00
C HIS A 70 4.99 -2.64 5.55
N ALA A 71 5.21 -1.68 4.67
CA ALA A 71 5.68 -0.32 4.97
C ALA A 71 7.05 -0.27 5.70
N GLY A 72 7.86 -1.32 5.63
CA GLY A 72 9.16 -1.39 6.29
C GLY A 72 10.28 -0.62 5.58
N VAL A 73 11.42 -0.51 6.27
CA VAL A 73 12.66 0.06 5.73
C VAL A 73 13.84 -0.88 6.02
N GLY A 74 14.50 -1.34 4.95
CA GLY A 74 15.66 -2.22 5.06
C GLY A 74 15.34 -3.48 5.87
N SER A 75 16.07 -3.68 6.96
CA SER A 75 15.87 -4.79 7.90
C SER A 75 15.51 -4.31 9.31
N TYR A 76 14.91 -3.11 9.42
CA TYR A 76 14.64 -2.49 10.72
C TYR A 76 13.50 -3.19 11.49
N TYR A 77 12.47 -3.66 10.77
CA TYR A 77 11.32 -4.38 11.34
C TYR A 77 11.43 -5.88 11.04
N ASP A 78 10.83 -6.72 11.89
CA ASP A 78 10.65 -8.13 11.55
C ASP A 78 9.65 -8.26 10.38
N PRO A 79 9.85 -9.22 9.46
CA PRO A 79 9.03 -9.33 8.25
C PRO A 79 7.51 -9.47 8.48
N TYR A 80 7.06 -9.85 9.67
CA TYR A 80 5.64 -9.99 9.99
C TYR A 80 5.19 -9.14 11.20
N ASP A 81 5.97 -8.15 11.63
CA ASP A 81 5.53 -7.24 12.69
C ASP A 81 4.26 -6.47 12.31
N ALA A 82 4.09 -6.14 11.02
CA ALA A 82 2.89 -5.48 10.52
C ALA A 82 1.63 -6.36 10.58
N HIS A 83 1.76 -7.67 10.73
CA HIS A 83 0.63 -8.56 11.02
C HIS A 83 0.35 -8.57 12.52
N ARG A 84 1.39 -8.83 13.32
CA ARG A 84 1.28 -8.99 14.78
C ARG A 84 0.78 -7.74 15.51
N ILE A 85 1.00 -6.54 14.95
CA ILE A 85 0.51 -5.32 15.59
C ILE A 85 -1.01 -5.27 15.69
N PHE A 86 -1.74 -5.93 14.78
CA PHE A 86 -3.20 -5.97 14.83
C PHE A 86 -3.74 -6.93 15.90
N ASP A 87 -2.93 -7.86 16.42
CA ASP A 87 -3.32 -8.73 17.54
C ASP A 87 -3.35 -7.96 18.88
N GLN A 88 -2.89 -6.71 18.90
CA GLN A 88 -2.76 -5.86 20.09
C GLN A 88 -3.80 -4.72 20.13
N ILE A 89 -4.72 -4.67 19.17
CA ILE A 89 -5.69 -3.58 18.97
C ILE A 89 -7.11 -4.11 19.16
#